data_AF-A0A382BX05-F1
#
_entry.id   AF-A0A382BX05-F1
#
_cell.length_a   1.000
_cell.length_b   1.000
_cell.length_c   1.000
_cell.angle_alpha   90.00
_cell.angle_beta   90.00
_cell.angle_gamma   90.00
#
_symmetry.space_group_name_H-M   'P 1'
#
loop_
_entity.id
_entity.type
_entity.pdbx_description
1 polymer ?
#
loop_
_entity_poly.entity_id
_entity_poly.type
_entity_poly.pdbx_seq_one_letter_code
_entity_poly.pdbx_strand_id
1 'polypeptide(L)' 'VTDFAIVQAGGKQYRVSAGDTIRVESLPADQGDTVTLDDVLMISH' A
#
# COMPACT_ATOMS: atom_id res chain seq x y z
N VAL A 1 9.74 13.59 11.53
CA VAL A 1 9.02 12.31 11.66
C VAL A 1 8.16 12.24 10.42
N THR A 2 8.36 11.21 9.59
CA THR A 2 7.73 11.14 8.26
C THR A 2 6.51 10.24 8.39
N ASP A 3 5.33 10.74 8.03
CA ASP A 3 4.09 9.97 8.07
C ASP A 3 4.22 8.70 7.21
N PHE A 4 3.81 7.56 7.76
CA PHE A 4 3.77 6.29 7.02
C PHE A 4 2.64 5.38 7.51
N ALA A 5 2.24 4.44 6.66
CA ALA A 5 1.31 3.37 6.99
C ALA A 5 1.94 1.99 6.75
N ILE A 6 1.46 0.99 7.48
CA ILE A 6 1.66 -0.42 7.15
C ILE A 6 0.35 -0.92 6.53
N VAL A 7 0.41 -1.37 5.28
CA VAL A 7 -0.73 -1.92 4.52
C VAL A 7 -0.49 -3.37 4.18
N GLN A 8 -1.55 -4.16 4.07
CA GLN A 8 -1.49 -5.54 3.60
C GLN A 8 -2.02 -5.65 2.17
N ALA A 9 -1.26 -6.32 1.30
CA ALA A 9 -1.66 -6.65 -0.07
C ALA A 9 -1.08 -8.00 -0.47
N GLY A 10 -1.88 -8.86 -1.11
CA GLY A 10 -1.41 -10.19 -1.55
C GLY A 10 -0.81 -11.06 -0.43
N GLY A 11 -1.30 -10.92 0.81
CA GLY A 11 -0.80 -11.66 1.98
C GLY A 11 0.53 -11.16 2.56
N LYS A 12 1.08 -10.05 2.05
CA LYS A 12 2.32 -9.42 2.55
C LYS A 12 2.04 -8.04 3.12
N GLN A 13 2.88 -7.61 4.05
CA GLN A 13 2.81 -6.27 4.66
C GLN A 13 3.84 -5.33 4.05
N TYR A 14 3.43 -4.10 3.79
CA TYR A 14 4.24 -3.07 3.15
C TYR A 14 4.20 -1.79 3.96
N ARG A 15 5.36 -1.18 4.17
CA ARG A 15 5.45 0.20 4.66
C ARG A 15 5.34 1.15 3.47
N VAL A 16 4.44 2.10 3.55
CA VAL A 16 4.18 3.08 2.48
C VAL A 16 4.09 4.49 3.04
N SER A 17 4.56 5.45 2.25
CA SER A 17 4.44 6.89 2.44
C SER A 17 3.91 7.50 1.13
N ALA A 18 3.38 8.73 1.19
CA ALA A 18 2.91 9.40 -0.01
C ALA A 18 4.04 9.59 -1.03
N GLY A 19 3.81 9.13 -2.27
CA GLY A 19 4.78 9.19 -3.36
C GLY A 19 5.66 7.94 -3.53
N ASP A 20 5.57 6.96 -2.61
CA ASP A 20 6.31 5.71 -2.75
C ASP A 20 5.82 4.89 -3.95
N THR A 21 6.77 4.28 -4.67
CA THR A 21 6.47 3.23 -5.65
C THR A 21 6.86 1.89 -5.05
N ILE A 22 5.88 1.01 -4.82
CA ILE A 22 6.10 -0.31 -4.24
C ILE A 22 5.79 -1.42 -5.24
N ARG A 23 6.49 -2.54 -5.10
CA ARG A 23 6.16 -3.77 -5.83
C ARG A 23 5.32 -4.68 -4.95
N VAL A 24 4.10 -4.95 -5.39
CA VAL A 24 3.15 -5.85 -4.74
C VAL A 24 2.93 -7.10 -5.60
N GLU A 25 2.21 -8.07 -5.05
CA GLU A 25 1.64 -9.17 -5.84
C GLU A 25 0.58 -8.62 -6.81
N SER A 26 0.17 -9.44 -7.80
CA SER A 26 -0.83 -9.03 -8.78
C SER A 26 -2.17 -8.68 -8.11
N LEU A 27 -2.75 -7.55 -8.53
CA LEU A 27 -4.07 -7.08 -8.10
C LEU A 27 -5.04 -7.18 -9.29
N PRO A 28 -6.35 -7.40 -9.03
CA PRO A 28 -7.37 -7.43 -10.08
C PRO A 28 -7.72 -5.99 -10.51
N ALA A 29 -6.81 -5.34 -11.24
CA ALA A 29 -6.97 -3.99 -11.78
C ALA A 29 -6.18 -3.85 -13.09
N ASP A 30 -6.61 -2.94 -13.96
CA ASP A 30 -5.94 -2.66 -15.21
C ASP A 30 -4.86 -1.58 -15.06
N GLN A 31 -3.99 -1.45 -16.05
CA GLN A 31 -2.94 -0.43 -16.02
C GLN A 31 -3.56 0.97 -16.02
N GLY A 32 -3.18 1.78 -15.03
CA GLY A 32 -3.66 3.15 -14.87
C GLY A 32 -4.87 3.29 -13.94
N ASP A 33 -5.46 2.17 -13.51
CA ASP A 33 -6.53 2.20 -12.53
C ASP A 33 -6.02 2.68 -11.17
N THR A 34 -6.91 3.38 -10.46
CA THR A 34 -6.70 3.66 -9.03
C THR A 34 -7.21 2.48 -8.22
N VAL A 35 -6.34 1.93 -7.37
CA VAL A 35 -6.68 0.81 -6.49
C VAL A 35 -6.63 1.29 -5.03
N THR A 36 -7.65 0.93 -4.25
CA THR A 36 -7.66 1.18 -2.80
C THR A 36 -7.07 -0.02 -2.08
N LEU A 37 -6.15 0.21 -1.14
CA LEU A 37 -5.61 -0.81 -0.24
C LEU A 37 -6.32 -0.68 1.11
N ASP A 38 -7.41 -1.44 1.29
CA ASP A 38 -8.30 -1.29 2.46
C ASP A 38 -7.69 -1.84 3.76
N ASP A 39 -6.79 -2.82 3.66
CA ASP A 39 -6.19 -3.47 4.83
C ASP A 39 -5.02 -2.64 5.38
N VAL A 40 -5.34 -1.60 6.15
CA VAL A 40 -4.37 -0.79 6.89
C VAL A 40 -4.14 -1.40 8.29
N LEU A 41 -2.91 -1.82 8.58
CA LEU A 41 -2.54 -2.47 9.84
C LEU A 41 -2.00 -1.48 10.88
N MET A 42 -1.39 -0.37 10.44
CA MET A 42 -0.83 0.66 11.32
C MET A 42 -0.71 1.99 10.57
N ILE A 43 -0.84 3.09 11.32
CA ILE A 43 -0.51 4.45 10.87
C ILE A 43 0.46 5.06 11.89
N SER A 44 1.48 5.75 11.41
CA SER A 44 2.44 6.50 12.22
C SER A 44 2.59 7.92 11.68
N HIS A 45 2.60 8.88 12.61
CA HIS A 45 2.81 10.31 12.37
C HIS A 45 4.19 10.75 12.87
#